data_AF-A0A922D542-F1
#
_entry.id   AF-A0A922D542-F1
#
_cell.length_a   1.000
_cell.length_b   1.000
_cell.length_c   1.000
_cell.angle_alpha   90.00
_cell.angle_beta   90.00
_cell.angle_gamma   90.00
#
_symmetry.space_group_name_H-M   'P 1'
#
loop_
_entity.id
_entity.type
_entity.pdbx_description
1 polymer ?
#
loop_
_entity_poly.entity_id
_entity_poly.type
_entity_poly.pdbx_seq_one_letter_code
_entity_poly.pdbx_strand_id
1 'polypeptide(L)'
;MVSDSVLSAEAECCAWLCASPRGAGILLRTLAACAPRPPLAVRLAYTLGNMAAEHHHARLSIYNEPGGIDVLLTILESYTKRNDNDARDADSDPDLHSVGSDLGDSDGSNEDVLIKTVRVVANLCLAEGAGRGLASAHAARVAAALLGCLRLAEAPPHTELTDEQQSSWSERRSELATAALATLNNITFYRDPSDIPDPLEDTIDKICKGVL
;
A
#
# COMPACT_ATOMS: atom_id res chain seq x y z
N MET A 1 21.59 23.87 -13.49
CA MET A 1 20.87 22.94 -14.38
C MET A 1 20.42 21.81 -13.48
N VAL A 2 19.27 21.99 -12.83
CA VAL A 2 18.70 21.05 -11.85
C VAL A 2 17.67 20.23 -12.62
N SER A 3 17.84 18.91 -12.58
CA SER A 3 17.00 17.95 -13.29
C SER A 3 15.75 17.64 -12.47
N ASP A 4 14.89 18.63 -12.28
CA ASP A 4 13.58 18.49 -11.64
C ASP A 4 12.61 17.75 -12.57
N SER A 5 12.54 16.42 -12.51
CA SER A 5 11.45 15.71 -13.20
C SER A 5 11.00 14.47 -12.45
N VAL A 6 10.22 14.71 -11.40
CA VAL A 6 9.24 13.73 -10.91
C VAL A 6 7.94 13.97 -11.70
N LEU A 7 7.77 13.28 -12.82
CA LEU A 7 6.56 13.30 -13.68
C LEU A 7 5.25 12.87 -12.95
N SER A 8 5.26 12.66 -11.64
CA SER A 8 4.05 12.36 -10.87
C SER A 8 3.88 13.21 -9.62
N ALA A 9 4.85 14.08 -9.30
CA ALA A 9 4.70 15.10 -8.27
C ALA A 9 4.03 16.35 -8.86
N GLU A 10 4.30 16.63 -10.14
CA GLU A 10 3.58 17.65 -10.90
C GLU A 10 2.19 17.15 -11.29
N ALA A 11 1.15 17.85 -10.82
CA ALA A 11 -0.25 17.49 -11.04
C ALA A 11 -0.56 17.32 -12.55
N GLU A 12 0.06 18.12 -13.41
CA GLU A 12 -0.08 18.01 -14.86
C GLU A 12 0.41 16.67 -15.40
N CYS A 13 1.58 16.20 -14.97
CA CYS A 13 2.14 14.95 -15.47
C CYS A 13 1.37 13.73 -14.95
N CYS A 14 0.87 13.79 -13.70
CA CYS A 14 -0.08 12.79 -13.17
C CYS A 14 -1.37 12.76 -14.02
N ALA A 15 -1.90 13.93 -14.39
CA ALA A 15 -3.07 14.04 -15.27
C ALA A 15 -2.80 13.44 -16.67
N TRP A 16 -1.61 13.67 -17.25
CA TRP A 16 -1.21 13.05 -18.53
C TRP A 16 -1.13 11.52 -18.43
N LEU A 17 -0.52 10.99 -17.36
CA LEU A 17 -0.45 9.54 -17.11
C LEU A 17 -1.84 8.94 -16.94
N CYS A 18 -2.73 9.64 -16.24
CA CYS A 18 -4.12 9.25 -16.05
C CYS A 18 -4.94 9.35 -17.33
N ALA A 19 -4.66 10.30 -18.22
CA ALA A 19 -5.32 10.42 -19.51
C ALA A 19 -4.95 9.27 -20.48
N SER A 20 -3.82 8.60 -20.26
CA SER A 20 -3.41 7.43 -21.04
C SER A 20 -4.19 6.18 -20.59
N PRO A 21 -5.00 5.55 -21.45
CA PRO A 21 -5.83 4.38 -21.09
C PRO A 21 -5.03 3.17 -20.58
N ARG A 22 -3.72 3.13 -20.88
CA ARG A 22 -2.83 2.04 -20.47
C ARG A 22 -1.79 2.48 -19.43
N GLY A 23 -1.83 3.74 -18.98
CA GLY A 23 -0.82 4.33 -18.11
C GLY A 23 -0.66 3.56 -16.80
N ALA A 24 -1.75 3.42 -16.05
CA ALA A 24 -1.76 2.68 -14.79
C ALA A 24 -1.29 1.22 -14.96
N GLY A 25 -1.79 0.53 -15.98
CA GLY A 25 -1.40 -0.85 -16.28
C GLY A 25 0.08 -1.00 -16.64
N ILE A 26 0.66 -0.06 -17.40
CA ILE A 26 2.10 -0.07 -17.70
C ILE A 26 2.91 0.14 -16.42
N LEU A 27 2.55 1.13 -15.61
CA LEU A 27 3.24 1.40 -14.35
C LEU A 27 3.19 0.21 -13.40
N LEU A 28 2.06 -0.49 -13.33
CA LEU A 28 1.89 -1.67 -12.48
C LEU A 28 2.73 -2.86 -12.96
N ARG A 29 2.82 -3.09 -14.27
CA ARG A 29 3.72 -4.11 -14.85
C ARG A 29 5.19 -3.75 -14.64
N THR A 30 5.55 -2.48 -14.79
CA THR A 30 6.90 -2.00 -14.49
C THR A 30 7.21 -2.16 -13.01
N LEU A 31 6.26 -1.87 -12.12
CA LEU A 31 6.40 -2.09 -10.67
C LEU A 31 6.67 -3.57 -10.38
N ALA A 32 5.94 -4.50 -11.03
CA ALA A 32 6.20 -5.93 -10.87
C ALA A 32 7.64 -6.31 -11.28
N ALA A 33 8.14 -5.79 -12.40
CA ALA A 33 9.48 -6.06 -12.90
C ALA A 33 10.59 -5.43 -12.04
N CYS A 34 10.31 -4.28 -11.43
CA CYS A 34 11.25 -3.52 -10.61
C CYS A 34 11.09 -3.77 -9.11
N ALA A 35 10.11 -4.58 -8.67
CA ALA A 35 9.84 -4.87 -7.28
C ALA A 35 11.05 -5.36 -6.46
N PRO A 36 12.07 -6.05 -7.03
CA PRO A 36 13.29 -6.36 -6.28
C PRO A 36 14.16 -5.15 -5.92
N ARG A 37 13.98 -3.99 -6.58
CA ARG A 37 14.79 -2.77 -6.41
C ARG A 37 14.00 -1.72 -5.61
N PRO A 38 14.22 -1.57 -4.29
CA PRO A 38 13.38 -0.73 -3.44
C PRO A 38 13.23 0.72 -3.92
N PRO A 39 14.29 1.45 -4.32
CA PRO A 39 14.14 2.84 -4.77
C PRO A 39 13.20 3.01 -5.97
N LEU A 40 13.23 2.06 -6.92
CA LEU A 40 12.33 2.08 -8.08
C LEU A 40 10.91 1.67 -7.69
N ALA A 41 10.77 0.67 -6.81
CA ALA A 41 9.48 0.23 -6.32
C ALA A 41 8.75 1.35 -5.57
N VAL A 42 9.45 2.11 -4.71
CA VAL A 42 8.91 3.29 -4.02
C VAL A 42 8.38 4.30 -5.02
N ARG A 43 9.18 4.69 -6.02
CA ARG A 43 8.79 5.72 -7.01
C ARG A 43 7.56 5.32 -7.82
N LEU A 44 7.50 4.07 -8.25
CA LEU A 44 6.38 3.54 -9.03
C LEU A 44 5.12 3.39 -8.17
N ALA A 45 5.24 2.88 -6.95
CA ALA A 45 4.12 2.79 -6.01
C ALA A 45 3.60 4.17 -5.59
N TYR A 46 4.49 5.13 -5.36
CA TYR A 46 4.14 6.52 -5.08
C TYR A 46 3.37 7.14 -6.24
N THR A 47 3.85 6.95 -7.48
CA THR A 47 3.17 7.41 -8.69
C THR A 47 1.76 6.82 -8.82
N LEU A 48 1.63 5.50 -8.69
CA LEU A 48 0.34 4.80 -8.70
C LEU A 48 -0.58 5.29 -7.57
N GLY A 49 -0.02 5.55 -6.40
CA GLY A 49 -0.74 6.06 -5.23
C GLY A 49 -1.30 7.46 -5.48
N ASN A 50 -0.53 8.35 -6.09
CA ASN A 50 -0.97 9.70 -6.48
C ASN A 50 -2.05 9.64 -7.56
N MET A 51 -1.87 8.82 -8.60
CA MET A 51 -2.90 8.60 -9.62
C MET A 51 -4.21 8.10 -8.99
N ALA A 52 -4.13 7.12 -8.09
CA ALA A 52 -5.27 6.55 -7.41
C ALA A 52 -5.94 7.52 -6.41
N ALA A 53 -5.20 8.47 -5.84
CA ALA A 53 -5.77 9.51 -4.97
C ALA A 53 -6.64 10.47 -5.79
N GLU A 54 -6.07 11.02 -6.86
CA GLU A 54 -6.68 12.12 -7.62
C GLU A 54 -7.81 11.66 -8.56
N HIS A 55 -7.72 10.44 -9.09
CA HIS A 55 -8.53 10.07 -10.24
C HIS A 55 -9.32 8.76 -10.05
N HIS A 56 -10.66 8.86 -10.14
CA HIS A 56 -11.55 7.70 -10.03
C HIS A 56 -11.28 6.63 -11.10
N HIS A 57 -11.06 7.04 -12.35
CA HIS A 57 -10.77 6.09 -13.43
C HIS A 57 -9.42 5.39 -13.26
N ALA A 58 -8.43 6.06 -12.64
CA ALA A 58 -7.15 5.44 -12.30
C ALA A 58 -7.33 4.33 -11.26
N ARG A 59 -8.16 4.55 -10.23
CA ARG A 59 -8.52 3.51 -9.24
C ARG A 59 -9.11 2.28 -9.92
N LEU A 60 -10.08 2.48 -10.82
CA LEU A 60 -10.69 1.38 -11.57
C LEU A 60 -9.71 0.72 -12.55
N SER A 61 -8.83 1.49 -13.20
CA SER A 61 -7.83 0.95 -14.13
C SER A 61 -6.79 0.08 -13.42
N ILE A 62 -6.32 0.49 -12.23
CA ILE A 62 -5.40 -0.31 -11.40
C ILE A 62 -6.09 -1.59 -10.92
N TYR A 63 -7.33 -1.49 -10.43
CA TYR A 63 -8.08 -2.65 -9.94
C TYR A 63 -8.38 -3.68 -11.04
N ASN A 64 -8.77 -3.22 -12.23
CA ASN A 64 -9.13 -4.09 -13.35
C ASN A 64 -7.94 -4.58 -14.19
N GLU A 65 -6.72 -4.10 -13.94
CA GLU A 65 -5.53 -4.60 -14.62
C GLU A 65 -5.31 -6.08 -14.23
N PRO A 66 -5.26 -7.01 -15.21
CA PRO A 66 -5.10 -8.43 -14.92
C PRO A 66 -3.87 -8.73 -14.07
N GLY A 67 -4.07 -9.39 -12.93
CA GLY A 67 -3.00 -9.70 -11.96
C GLY A 67 -2.48 -8.48 -11.19
N GLY A 68 -3.06 -7.30 -11.38
CA GLY A 68 -2.60 -6.06 -10.78
C GLY A 68 -2.68 -6.06 -9.25
N ILE A 69 -3.79 -6.54 -8.70
CA ILE A 69 -3.94 -6.72 -7.25
C ILE A 69 -2.93 -7.75 -6.72
N ASP A 70 -2.70 -8.83 -7.46
CA ASP A 70 -1.72 -9.85 -7.05
C ASP A 70 -0.30 -9.29 -6.98
N VAL A 71 0.09 -8.39 -7.90
CA VAL A 71 1.37 -7.68 -7.85
C VAL A 71 1.48 -6.88 -6.56
N LEU A 72 0.49 -6.04 -6.24
CA LEU A 72 0.50 -5.21 -5.03
C LEU A 72 0.61 -6.06 -3.76
N LEU A 73 -0.18 -7.13 -3.67
CA LEU A 73 -0.17 -8.02 -2.49
C LEU A 73 1.12 -8.82 -2.37
N THR A 74 1.69 -9.27 -3.48
CA THR A 74 2.99 -9.98 -3.48
C THR A 74 4.11 -9.05 -3.03
N ILE A 75 4.07 -7.76 -3.40
CA ILE A 75 5.02 -6.76 -2.91
C ILE A 75 4.90 -6.62 -1.38
N LEU A 76 3.69 -6.41 -0.85
CA LEU A 76 3.47 -6.32 0.59
C LEU A 76 3.95 -7.58 1.33
N GLU A 77 3.59 -8.76 0.83
CA GLU A 77 3.97 -10.05 1.43
C GLU A 77 5.46 -10.33 1.38
N SER A 78 6.16 -9.89 0.33
CA SER A 78 7.60 -10.09 0.21
C SER A 78 8.39 -9.10 1.07
N TYR A 79 8.03 -7.82 1.03
CA TYR A 79 8.73 -6.79 1.79
C TYR A 79 8.51 -6.89 3.31
N THR A 80 7.39 -7.43 3.77
CA THR A 80 7.19 -7.74 5.21
C THR A 80 8.07 -8.88 5.73
N LYS A 81 8.71 -9.64 4.83
CA LYS A 81 9.61 -10.76 5.17
C LYS A 81 11.07 -10.48 4.84
N ARG A 82 11.37 -9.38 4.13
CA ARG A 82 12.74 -8.98 3.82
C ARG A 82 13.40 -8.49 5.10
N ASN A 83 14.62 -8.94 5.34
CA ASN A 83 15.44 -8.35 6.39
C ASN A 83 16.12 -7.08 5.83
N ASP A 84 16.47 -6.13 6.71
CA ASP A 84 17.21 -4.92 6.33
C ASP A 84 18.54 -5.23 5.61
N ASN A 85 19.10 -6.42 5.86
CA ASN A 85 20.33 -6.89 5.22
C ASN A 85 20.14 -7.25 3.74
N ASP A 86 18.95 -7.66 3.30
CA ASP A 86 18.68 -8.02 1.90
C ASP A 86 18.65 -6.79 0.98
N ALA A 87 18.47 -5.60 1.55
CA ALA A 87 18.48 -4.33 0.80
C ALA A 87 19.88 -3.86 0.44
N ARG A 88 20.90 -4.20 1.24
CA ARG A 88 22.30 -3.77 1.04
C ARG A 88 22.99 -4.45 -0.14
N ASP A 89 22.58 -5.67 -0.50
CA ASP A 89 23.16 -6.40 -1.64
C ASP A 89 22.66 -5.91 -3.00
N ALA A 90 21.55 -5.16 -3.04
CA ALA A 90 21.02 -4.55 -4.27
C ALA A 90 21.63 -3.16 -4.56
N ASP A 91 22.44 -2.64 -3.64
CA ASP A 91 22.93 -1.25 -3.58
C ASP A 91 24.28 -1.03 -4.30
N SER A 92 24.65 -1.93 -5.21
CA SER A 92 25.93 -1.84 -5.93
C SER A 92 25.95 -0.81 -7.07
N ASP A 93 24.91 0.02 -7.21
CA ASP A 93 24.79 1.00 -8.30
C ASP A 93 24.89 2.45 -7.76
N PRO A 94 26.07 3.09 -7.84
CA PRO A 94 26.32 4.41 -7.27
C PRO A 94 25.48 5.54 -7.89
N ASP A 95 24.82 5.32 -9.04
CA ASP A 95 23.97 6.32 -9.69
C ASP A 95 22.58 6.46 -9.04
N LEU A 96 22.16 5.52 -8.17
CA LEU A 96 20.86 5.59 -7.47
C LEU A 96 20.88 6.42 -6.18
N HIS A 97 22.06 6.65 -5.59
CA HIS A 97 22.21 7.39 -4.32
C HIS A 97 21.99 8.90 -4.43
N SER A 98 21.98 9.45 -5.65
CA SER A 98 21.84 10.90 -5.88
C SER A 98 20.41 11.37 -6.17
N VAL A 99 19.41 10.47 -6.09
CA VAL A 99 18.00 10.79 -6.45
C VAL A 99 17.04 10.76 -5.23
N GLY A 100 17.58 10.56 -4.02
CA GLY A 100 16.81 10.47 -2.77
C GLY A 100 16.26 11.80 -2.24
N SER A 101 16.69 12.96 -2.77
CA SER A 101 16.26 14.27 -2.26
C SER A 101 14.84 14.69 -2.69
N ASP A 102 14.27 14.05 -3.71
CA ASP A 102 13.13 14.61 -4.45
C ASP A 102 11.79 13.93 -4.13
N LEU A 103 11.75 12.95 -3.21
CA LEU A 103 10.56 12.15 -2.88
C LEU A 103 9.98 12.44 -1.47
N GLY A 104 10.38 13.54 -0.84
CA GLY A 104 10.21 13.74 0.61
C GLY A 104 11.24 12.90 1.39
N ASP A 105 11.04 12.71 2.70
CA ASP A 105 11.95 11.97 3.62
C ASP A 105 12.07 10.44 3.35
N SER A 106 11.94 10.03 2.09
CA SER A 106 12.00 8.66 1.63
C SER A 106 13.43 8.27 1.27
N ASP A 107 14.02 7.37 2.05
CA ASP A 107 15.36 6.82 1.80
C ASP A 107 15.33 5.62 0.84
N GLY A 108 14.15 5.25 0.34
CA GLY A 108 13.98 4.09 -0.53
C GLY A 108 14.02 2.76 0.24
N SER A 109 13.81 2.79 1.55
CA SER A 109 13.78 1.61 2.42
C SER A 109 12.68 0.60 2.05
N ASN A 110 12.80 -0.60 2.62
CA ASN A 110 11.77 -1.63 2.51
C ASN A 110 10.44 -1.14 3.10
N GLU A 111 10.48 -0.41 4.22
CA GLU A 111 9.32 0.22 4.84
C GLU A 111 8.66 1.24 3.92
N ASP A 112 9.42 2.08 3.22
CA ASP A 112 8.85 3.01 2.24
C ASP A 112 8.07 2.29 1.15
N VAL A 113 8.62 1.19 0.62
CA VAL A 113 7.90 0.37 -0.39
C VAL A 113 6.58 -0.12 0.18
N LEU A 114 6.56 -0.59 1.44
CA LEU A 114 5.34 -1.03 2.10
C LEU A 114 4.35 0.13 2.26
N ILE A 115 4.77 1.26 2.82
CA ILE A 115 3.91 2.44 3.04
C ILE A 115 3.29 2.90 1.72
N LYS A 116 4.10 3.07 0.67
CA LYS A 116 3.59 3.53 -0.63
C LYS A 116 2.66 2.50 -1.27
N THR A 117 2.95 1.21 -1.14
CA THR A 117 2.09 0.14 -1.69
C THR A 117 0.78 0.01 -0.92
N VAL A 118 0.81 0.10 0.42
CA VAL A 118 -0.40 0.15 1.26
C VAL A 118 -1.26 1.35 0.85
N ARG A 119 -0.66 2.51 0.63
CA ARG A 119 -1.37 3.71 0.15
C ARG A 119 -2.05 3.50 -1.20
N VAL A 120 -1.46 2.77 -2.14
CA VAL A 120 -2.15 2.40 -3.39
C VAL A 120 -3.43 1.63 -3.08
N VAL A 121 -3.34 0.56 -2.27
CA VAL A 121 -4.49 -0.29 -1.90
C VAL A 121 -5.56 0.51 -1.16
N ALA A 122 -5.15 1.38 -0.23
CA ALA A 122 -6.04 2.29 0.48
C ALA A 122 -6.84 3.17 -0.49
N ASN A 123 -6.15 3.76 -1.46
CA ASN A 123 -6.76 4.63 -2.45
C ASN A 123 -7.71 3.86 -3.38
N LEU A 124 -7.44 2.59 -3.72
CA LEU A 124 -8.40 1.78 -4.48
C LEU A 124 -9.74 1.64 -3.74
N CYS A 125 -9.71 1.53 -2.42
CA CYS A 125 -10.91 1.40 -1.60
C CYS A 125 -11.80 2.65 -1.62
N LEU A 126 -11.33 3.79 -2.14
CA LEU A 126 -12.14 5.00 -2.32
C LEU A 126 -13.09 4.91 -3.53
N ALA A 127 -12.91 3.93 -4.42
CA ALA A 127 -13.87 3.63 -5.47
C ALA A 127 -14.73 2.44 -5.05
N GLU A 128 -16.03 2.64 -4.86
CA GLU A 128 -16.94 1.61 -4.32
C GLU A 128 -16.81 0.25 -5.04
N GLY A 129 -16.80 0.24 -6.38
CA GLY A 129 -16.66 -1.00 -7.15
C GLY A 129 -15.34 -1.74 -6.89
N ALA A 130 -14.23 -1.00 -6.80
CA ALA A 130 -12.92 -1.59 -6.48
C ALA A 130 -12.83 -2.03 -5.01
N GLY A 131 -13.38 -1.25 -4.08
CA GLY A 131 -13.44 -1.57 -2.65
C GLY A 131 -14.23 -2.85 -2.37
N ARG A 132 -15.45 -2.96 -2.91
CA ARG A 132 -16.26 -4.19 -2.84
C ARG A 132 -15.57 -5.37 -3.53
N GLY A 133 -14.94 -5.12 -4.67
CA GLY A 133 -14.16 -6.13 -5.40
C GLY A 133 -12.99 -6.68 -4.57
N LEU A 134 -12.24 -5.81 -3.90
CA LEU A 134 -11.17 -6.19 -2.97
C LEU A 134 -11.72 -6.98 -1.77
N ALA A 135 -12.80 -6.50 -1.15
CA ALA A 135 -13.39 -7.15 0.02
C ALA A 135 -13.99 -8.53 -0.29
N SER A 136 -14.56 -8.72 -1.48
CA SER A 136 -15.16 -10.01 -1.88
C SER A 136 -14.12 -11.01 -2.38
N ALA A 137 -13.21 -10.60 -3.27
CA ALA A 137 -12.30 -11.53 -3.95
C ALA A 137 -10.93 -11.67 -3.27
N HIS A 138 -10.50 -10.68 -2.48
CA HIS A 138 -9.13 -10.60 -1.95
C HIS A 138 -9.03 -10.34 -0.44
N ALA A 139 -10.15 -10.21 0.30
CA ALA A 139 -10.12 -9.77 1.70
C ALA A 139 -9.14 -10.55 2.59
N ALA A 140 -9.13 -11.88 2.50
CA ALA A 140 -8.26 -12.70 3.33
C ALA A 140 -6.77 -12.39 3.07
N ARG A 141 -6.38 -12.27 1.79
CA ARG A 141 -5.01 -11.99 1.38
C ARG A 141 -4.61 -10.55 1.72
N VAL A 142 -5.49 -9.59 1.49
CA VAL A 142 -5.23 -8.19 1.85
C VAL A 142 -5.09 -8.04 3.37
N ALA A 143 -5.99 -8.65 4.15
CA ALA A 143 -5.90 -8.62 5.61
C ALA A 143 -4.62 -9.28 6.10
N ALA A 144 -4.23 -10.44 5.55
CA ALA A 144 -2.98 -11.11 5.91
C ALA A 144 -1.74 -10.24 5.61
N ALA A 145 -1.72 -9.57 4.46
CA ALA A 145 -0.64 -8.67 4.06
C ALA A 145 -0.55 -7.45 5.00
N LEU A 146 -1.68 -6.81 5.31
CA LEU A 146 -1.74 -5.64 6.21
C LEU A 146 -1.38 -6.01 7.67
N LEU A 147 -1.80 -7.20 8.13
CA LEU A 147 -1.33 -7.74 9.42
C LEU A 147 0.17 -8.02 9.41
N GLY A 148 0.76 -8.38 8.26
CA GLY A 148 2.19 -8.47 8.08
C GLY A 148 2.88 -7.12 8.29
N CYS A 149 2.35 -6.04 7.69
CA CYS A 149 2.83 -4.68 7.89
C CYS A 149 2.73 -4.25 9.36
N LEU A 150 1.63 -4.58 10.05
CA LEU A 150 1.46 -4.24 11.47
C LEU A 150 2.46 -4.97 12.38
N ARG A 151 2.68 -6.27 12.15
CA ARG A 151 3.70 -7.02 12.91
C ARG A 151 5.10 -6.44 12.71
N LEU A 152 5.42 -6.01 11.49
CA LEU A 152 6.67 -5.33 11.21
C LEU A 152 6.73 -3.97 11.93
N ALA A 153 5.63 -3.22 11.93
CA ALA A 153 5.52 -1.92 12.60
C ALA A 153 5.64 -2.02 14.14
N GLU A 154 5.24 -3.12 14.74
CA GLU A 154 5.35 -3.37 16.19
C GLU A 154 6.71 -3.99 16.60
N ALA A 155 7.46 -4.56 15.65
CA ALA A 155 8.70 -5.24 15.96
C ALA A 155 9.76 -4.25 16.49
N PRO A 156 10.50 -4.59 17.55
CA PRO A 156 11.58 -3.74 18.06
C PRO A 156 12.72 -3.63 17.02
N PRO A 157 13.57 -2.61 17.11
CA PRO A 157 14.73 -2.50 16.23
C PRO A 157 15.68 -3.69 16.44
N HIS A 158 16.26 -4.20 15.36
CA HIS A 158 17.18 -5.34 15.40
C HIS A 158 18.58 -4.99 15.94
N THR A 159 18.93 -3.71 15.91
CA THR A 159 20.21 -3.17 16.38
C THR A 159 19.97 -1.97 17.28
N GLU A 160 20.93 -1.67 18.15
CA GLU A 160 20.92 -0.41 18.90
C GLU A 160 20.99 0.77 17.91
N LEU A 161 20.10 1.75 18.11
CA LEU A 161 19.97 2.94 17.28
C LEU A 161 20.49 4.16 18.06
N THR A 162 21.02 5.16 17.36
CA THR A 162 21.24 6.49 17.97
C THR A 162 19.91 7.18 18.24
N ASP A 163 19.90 8.25 19.04
CA ASP A 163 18.66 9.00 19.34
C ASP A 163 17.97 9.53 18.07
N GLU A 164 18.75 10.02 17.10
CA GLU A 164 18.21 10.50 15.81
C GLU A 164 17.61 9.36 14.99
N GLN A 165 18.30 8.22 14.93
CA GLN A 165 17.83 7.02 14.22
C GLN A 165 16.58 6.46 14.89
N GLN A 166 16.51 6.50 16.22
CA GLN A 166 15.36 6.02 16.99
C GLN A 166 14.11 6.85 16.71
N SER A 167 14.24 8.18 16.58
CA SER A 167 13.14 9.07 16.21
C SER A 167 12.62 8.75 14.80
N SER A 168 13.52 8.71 13.81
CA SER A 168 13.15 8.43 12.41
C SER A 168 12.54 7.02 12.25
N TRP A 169 13.12 6.01 12.92
CA TRP A 169 12.59 4.66 12.94
C TRP A 169 11.18 4.60 13.52
N SER A 170 10.95 5.29 14.66
CA SER A 170 9.64 5.33 15.32
C SER A 170 8.57 6.00 14.44
N GLU A 171 8.93 7.10 13.78
CA GLU A 171 8.04 7.81 12.85
C GLU A 171 7.63 6.92 11.67
N ARG A 172 8.59 6.24 11.03
CA ARG A 172 8.32 5.32 9.92
C ARG A 172 7.46 4.13 10.32
N ARG A 173 7.74 3.56 11.49
CA ARG A 173 6.93 2.47 12.07
C ARG A 173 5.49 2.93 12.33
N SER A 174 5.32 4.13 12.87
CA SER A 174 4.01 4.74 13.12
C SER A 174 3.24 5.03 11.81
N GLU A 175 3.91 5.55 10.79
CA GLU A 175 3.31 5.79 9.47
C GLU A 175 2.82 4.47 8.84
N LEU A 176 3.65 3.43 8.85
CA LEU A 176 3.29 2.11 8.35
C LEU A 176 2.08 1.53 9.09
N ALA A 177 2.07 1.60 10.42
CA ALA A 177 0.96 1.14 11.24
C ALA A 177 -0.34 1.90 10.91
N THR A 178 -0.27 3.22 10.83
CA THR A 178 -1.42 4.07 10.53
C THR A 178 -1.98 3.78 9.14
N ALA A 179 -1.11 3.68 8.13
CA ALA A 179 -1.51 3.34 6.77
C ALA A 179 -2.17 1.95 6.72
N ALA A 180 -1.61 0.96 7.41
CA ALA A 180 -2.15 -0.40 7.43
C ALA A 180 -3.51 -0.47 8.13
N LEU A 181 -3.67 0.16 9.30
CA LEU A 181 -4.94 0.22 10.03
C LEU A 181 -6.03 0.94 9.24
N ALA A 182 -5.71 2.10 8.64
CA ALA A 182 -6.65 2.83 7.81
C ALA A 182 -7.12 1.97 6.62
N THR A 183 -6.20 1.25 5.97
CA THR A 183 -6.54 0.36 4.85
C THR A 183 -7.38 -0.83 5.30
N LEU A 184 -7.07 -1.44 6.44
CA LEU A 184 -7.89 -2.50 7.03
C LEU A 184 -9.31 -2.01 7.29
N ASN A 185 -9.45 -0.82 7.90
CA ASN A 185 -10.75 -0.20 8.15
C ASN A 185 -11.53 -0.02 6.84
N ASN A 186 -10.91 0.58 5.82
CA ASN A 186 -11.51 0.78 4.50
C ASN A 186 -12.01 -0.52 3.85
N ILE A 187 -11.28 -1.63 4.01
CA ILE A 187 -11.68 -2.91 3.43
C ILE A 187 -12.79 -3.57 4.25
N THR A 188 -12.69 -3.50 5.58
CA THR A 188 -13.72 -4.07 6.47
C THR A 188 -15.05 -3.35 6.35
N PHE A 189 -15.05 -2.06 5.96
CA PHE A 189 -16.27 -1.32 5.66
C PHE A 189 -17.12 -1.97 4.55
N TYR A 190 -16.48 -2.61 3.57
CA TYR A 190 -17.17 -3.26 2.45
C TYR A 190 -17.55 -4.72 2.74
N ARG A 191 -17.23 -5.25 3.92
CA ARG A 191 -17.69 -6.57 4.33
C ARG A 191 -19.11 -6.42 4.86
N ASP A 192 -20.06 -7.04 4.19
CA ASP A 192 -21.40 -7.19 4.76
C ASP A 192 -21.27 -7.90 6.12
N PRO A 193 -22.03 -7.48 7.16
CA PRO A 193 -22.16 -8.27 8.37
C PRO A 193 -22.57 -9.69 7.98
N SER A 194 -21.98 -10.70 8.62
CA SER A 194 -22.20 -12.09 8.22
C SER A 194 -23.70 -12.35 8.13
N ASP A 195 -24.18 -12.89 7.00
CA ASP A 195 -25.57 -13.35 6.83
C ASP A 195 -25.95 -14.49 7.81
N ILE A 196 -24.99 -14.95 8.63
CA ILE A 196 -25.21 -15.84 9.76
C ILE A 196 -25.70 -14.94 10.90
N PRO A 197 -27.00 -14.97 11.26
CA PRO A 197 -27.50 -14.18 12.37
C PRO A 197 -26.70 -14.52 13.61
N ASP A 198 -26.22 -13.50 14.34
CA ASP A 198 -25.65 -13.74 15.65
C ASP A 198 -26.74 -14.45 16.48
N PRO A 199 -26.50 -15.67 17.00
CA PRO A 199 -27.47 -16.37 17.83
C PRO A 199 -27.96 -15.51 19.00
N LEU A 200 -27.15 -14.56 19.46
CA LEU A 200 -27.52 -13.58 20.47
C LEU A 200 -28.49 -12.53 19.95
N GLU A 201 -28.33 -12.01 18.73
CA GLU A 201 -29.29 -11.09 18.12
C GLU A 201 -30.66 -11.76 17.92
N ASP A 202 -30.67 -12.99 17.43
CA ASP A 202 -31.91 -13.75 17.21
C ASP A 202 -32.60 -14.09 18.55
N THR A 203 -31.83 -14.32 19.61
CA THR A 203 -32.36 -14.51 20.98
C THR A 203 -32.91 -13.20 21.54
N ILE A 204 -32.20 -12.08 21.38
CA ILE A 204 -32.64 -10.75 21.84
C ILE A 204 -33.91 -10.31 21.09
N ASP A 205 -33.98 -10.55 19.77
CA ASP A 205 -35.16 -10.24 18.97
C ASP A 205 -36.37 -11.09 19.39
N LYS A 206 -36.18 -12.38 19.71
CA LYS A 206 -37.24 -13.24 20.27
C LYS A 206 -37.70 -12.79 21.66
N ILE A 207 -36.79 -12.33 22.52
CA ILE A 207 -37.14 -11.71 23.82
C ILE A 207 -37.99 -10.46 23.58
N CYS A 208 -37.54 -9.56 22.71
CA CYS A 208 -38.20 -8.28 22.43
C CYS A 208 -39.57 -8.45 21.76
N LYS A 209 -39.75 -9.49 20.94
CA LYS A 209 -41.03 -9.84 20.30
C LYS A 209 -41.93 -10.71 21.17
N GLY A 210 -41.47 -11.14 22.35
CA GLY A 210 -42.23 -11.98 23.27
C GLY A 210 -42.54 -13.38 22.72
N VAL A 211 -41.66 -13.94 21.89
CA VAL A 211 -41.85 -15.23 21.19
C VAL A 211 -40.95 -16.33 21.78
N LEU A 212 -40.43 -16.13 23.00
CA LEU A 212 -39.78 -17.18 23.79
C LEU A 212 -40.79 -18.02 24.57
#